data_AF-A0A662I2B3-F1
#
_entry.id   AF-A0A662I2B3-F1
#
_cell.length_a   1.000
_cell.length_b   1.000
_cell.length_c   1.000
_cell.angle_alpha   90.00
_cell.angle_beta   90.00
_cell.angle_gamma   90.00
#
_symmetry.space_group_name_H-M   'P 1'
#
loop_
_entity.id
_entity.type
_entity.pdbx_description
1 polymer ?
#
loop_
_entity_poly.entity_id
_entity_poly.type
_entity_poly.pdbx_seq_one_letter_code
_entity_poly.pdbx_strand_id
1 'polypeptide(L)'
;MSYKRVAKRLTNILSSESVIKEIVKNKWHHYYLMVFQALKAYVRAIDTNQDTFIMVKSSLLKNITSLIRERPPTAQELNAINRVARNMVRELKNLKRRDLENIAIYSRLYNLMLRSGNKERFRSIGMEL
;
A
#
# COMPACT_ATOMS: atom_id res chain seq x y z
N MET A 1 10.71 11.64 10.55
CA MET A 1 9.28 11.62 10.16
C MET A 1 8.64 10.39 10.80
N SER A 2 7.48 10.50 11.46
CA SER A 2 6.84 9.31 12.10
C SER A 2 6.38 8.30 11.05
N TYR A 3 6.64 7.01 11.26
CA TYR A 3 6.20 5.92 10.38
C TYR A 3 4.67 5.94 10.14
N LYS A 4 3.88 6.37 11.13
CA LYS A 4 2.42 6.54 11.00
C LYS A 4 2.06 7.58 9.92
N ARG A 5 2.81 8.68 9.84
CA ARG A 5 2.61 9.72 8.82
C ARG A 5 2.96 9.20 7.43
N VAL A 6 4.04 8.44 7.31
CA VAL A 6 4.42 7.83 6.03
C VAL A 6 3.36 6.82 5.58
N ALA A 7 2.88 5.96 6.49
CA ALA A 7 1.78 5.05 6.18
C ALA A 7 0.55 5.78 5.65
N LYS A 8 0.11 6.86 6.33
CA LYS A 8 -0.99 7.71 5.86
C LYS A 8 -0.71 8.32 4.48
N ARG A 9 0.51 8.79 4.21
CA ARG A 9 0.89 9.30 2.87
C ARG A 9 0.84 8.24 1.79
N LEU A 10 1.35 7.04 2.05
CA LEU A 10 1.31 5.92 1.10
C LEU A 10 -0.15 5.52 0.79
N THR A 11 -0.99 5.47 1.82
CA THR A 11 -2.43 5.26 1.65
C THR A 11 -3.06 6.37 0.83
N ASN A 12 -2.71 7.64 1.10
CA ASN A 12 -3.22 8.78 0.35
C ASN A 12 -2.80 8.75 -1.12
N ILE A 13 -1.56 8.38 -1.43
CA ILE A 13 -1.07 8.21 -2.82
C ILE A 13 -1.99 7.26 -3.60
N LEU A 14 -2.44 6.17 -2.97
CA LEU A 14 -3.37 5.23 -3.58
C LEU A 14 -4.78 5.81 -3.68
N SER A 15 -5.31 6.39 -2.60
CA SER A 15 -6.71 6.83 -2.54
C SER A 15 -6.97 8.16 -3.26
N SER A 16 -5.94 8.95 -3.55
CA SER A 16 -6.05 10.20 -4.32
C SER A 16 -6.02 9.97 -5.83
N GLU A 17 -5.49 8.83 -6.28
CA GLU A 17 -5.51 8.45 -7.69
C GLU A 17 -6.92 7.98 -8.07
N SER A 18 -7.65 8.77 -8.86
CA SER A 18 -9.08 8.57 -9.15
C SER A 18 -9.38 7.18 -9.70
N VAL A 19 -8.54 6.70 -10.62
CA VAL A 19 -8.69 5.38 -11.25
C VAL A 19 -8.57 4.25 -10.22
N ILE A 20 -7.59 4.35 -9.31
CA ILE A 20 -7.43 3.37 -8.24
C ILE A 20 -8.58 3.47 -7.24
N LYS A 21 -9.05 4.70 -6.97
CA LYS A 21 -10.21 4.95 -6.10
C LYS A 21 -11.49 4.36 -6.65
N GLU A 22 -11.72 4.38 -7.96
CA GLU A 22 -12.90 3.78 -8.59
C GLU A 22 -12.90 2.25 -8.44
N ILE A 23 -11.73 1.61 -8.61
CA ILE A 23 -11.56 0.16 -8.45
C ILE A 23 -11.74 -0.26 -7.00
N VAL A 24 -11.03 0.41 -6.09
CA VAL A 24 -11.00 0.05 -4.67
C VAL A 24 -12.25 0.54 -3.92
N LYS A 25 -12.91 1.56 -4.45
CA LYS A 25 -14.03 2.29 -3.84
C LYS A 25 -13.60 2.84 -2.47
N ASN A 26 -14.56 3.00 -1.55
CA ASN A 26 -14.30 3.46 -0.18
C ASN A 26 -13.90 2.32 0.78
N LYS A 27 -13.43 1.18 0.26
CA LYS A 27 -13.01 0.03 1.07
C LYS A 27 -11.59 0.22 1.58
N TRP A 28 -11.45 1.00 2.65
CA TRP A 28 -10.15 1.41 3.21
C TRP A 28 -9.19 0.26 3.52
N HIS A 29 -9.72 -0.91 3.91
CA HIS A 29 -8.89 -2.08 4.16
C HIS A 29 -8.06 -2.52 2.95
N HIS A 30 -8.56 -2.34 1.72
CA HIS A 30 -7.81 -2.68 0.50
C HIS A 30 -6.61 -1.75 0.31
N TYR A 31 -6.75 -0.44 0.54
CA TYR A 31 -5.61 0.48 0.45
C TYR A 31 -4.50 0.10 1.43
N TYR A 32 -4.85 -0.19 2.70
CA TYR A 32 -3.87 -0.62 3.69
C TYR A 32 -3.22 -1.98 3.34
N LEU A 33 -3.97 -2.90 2.74
CA LEU A 33 -3.41 -4.15 2.23
C LEU A 33 -2.42 -3.89 1.09
N MET A 34 -2.77 -3.03 0.15
CA MET A 34 -1.90 -2.67 -0.98
C MET A 34 -0.61 -2.00 -0.50
N VAL A 35 -0.68 -1.09 0.48
CA VAL A 35 0.51 -0.49 1.11
C VAL A 35 1.39 -1.57 1.73
N PHE A 36 0.81 -2.49 2.51
CA PHE A 36 1.56 -3.60 3.12
C PHE A 36 2.26 -4.47 2.06
N GLN A 37 1.56 -4.88 1.00
CA GLN A 37 2.11 -5.72 -0.07
C GLN A 37 3.17 -4.99 -0.91
N ALA A 38 2.98 -3.68 -1.14
CA ALA A 38 3.97 -2.84 -1.81
C ALA A 38 5.24 -2.70 -0.98
N LEU A 39 5.13 -2.48 0.33
CA LEU A 39 6.28 -2.43 1.25
C LEU A 39 7.05 -3.75 1.28
N LYS A 40 6.33 -4.87 1.35
CA LYS A 40 6.95 -6.20 1.30
C LYS A 40 7.71 -6.40 -0.02
N ALA A 41 7.15 -5.96 -1.14
CA ALA A 41 7.82 -6.03 -2.44
C ALA A 41 9.03 -5.10 -2.52
N TYR A 42 8.93 -3.88 -1.99
CA TYR A 42 10.01 -2.90 -1.92
C TYR A 42 11.21 -3.42 -1.11
N VAL A 43 10.93 -3.90 0.10
CA VAL A 43 11.93 -4.49 1.00
C VAL A 43 12.60 -5.70 0.35
N ARG A 44 11.80 -6.61 -0.23
CA ARG A 44 12.35 -7.75 -0.96
C ARG A 44 13.27 -7.31 -2.09
N ALA A 45 12.89 -6.28 -2.85
CA ALA A 45 13.71 -5.78 -3.95
C ALA A 45 15.06 -5.24 -3.48
N ILE A 46 15.11 -4.56 -2.33
CA ILE A 46 16.38 -4.15 -1.71
C ILE A 46 17.20 -5.39 -1.35
N ASP A 47 16.59 -6.36 -0.65
CA ASP A 47 17.27 -7.56 -0.15
C ASP A 47 17.81 -8.44 -1.29
N THR A 48 17.18 -8.40 -2.47
CA THR A 48 17.58 -9.18 -3.66
C THR A 48 18.27 -8.36 -4.74
N ASN A 49 18.61 -7.09 -4.47
CA ASN A 49 19.21 -6.16 -5.42
C ASN A 49 18.43 -6.04 -6.76
N GLN A 50 17.10 -6.05 -6.68
CA GLN A 50 16.18 -5.88 -7.81
C GLN A 50 15.65 -4.44 -7.89
N ASP A 51 15.13 -4.06 -9.06
CA ASP A 51 14.51 -2.75 -9.24
C ASP A 51 13.25 -2.62 -8.35
N THR A 52 13.33 -1.69 -7.39
CA THR A 52 12.26 -1.42 -6.42
C THR A 52 10.97 -0.95 -7.08
N PHE A 53 11.06 -0.17 -8.17
CA PHE A 53 9.90 0.30 -8.90
C PHE A 53 9.21 -0.84 -9.63
N ILE A 54 9.94 -1.72 -10.31
CA ILE A 54 9.38 -2.90 -10.97
C ILE A 54 8.68 -3.81 -9.96
N MET A 55 9.29 -4.05 -8.80
CA MET A 55 8.72 -4.93 -7.77
C MET A 55 7.47 -4.34 -7.12
N VAL A 56 7.49 -3.04 -6.76
CA VAL A 56 6.31 -2.34 -6.23
C VAL A 56 5.18 -2.29 -7.26
N LYS A 57 5.48 -1.92 -8.51
CA LYS A 57 4.52 -1.89 -9.61
C LYS A 57 3.86 -3.25 -9.81
N SER A 58 4.66 -4.32 -9.82
CA SER A 58 4.16 -5.68 -10.00
C SER A 58 3.25 -6.13 -8.85
N SER A 59 3.59 -5.75 -7.61
CA SER A 59 2.74 -5.99 -6.44
C SER A 59 1.40 -5.25 -6.55
N LEU A 60 1.43 -3.96 -6.92
CA LEU A 60 0.21 -3.17 -7.11
C LEU A 60 -0.66 -3.70 -8.24
N LEU A 61 -0.07 -4.07 -9.38
CA LEU A 61 -0.77 -4.69 -10.50
C LEU A 61 -1.51 -5.96 -10.06
N LYS A 62 -0.84 -6.87 -9.35
CA LYS A 62 -1.48 -8.10 -8.83
C LYS A 62 -2.67 -7.79 -7.92
N ASN A 63 -2.53 -6.81 -7.02
CA ASN A 63 -3.62 -6.40 -6.14
C ASN A 63 -4.80 -5.83 -6.94
N ILE A 64 -4.55 -4.93 -7.89
CA ILE A 64 -5.60 -4.33 -8.73
C ILE A 64 -6.29 -5.38 -9.60
N THR A 65 -5.52 -6.23 -10.28
CA THR A 65 -6.07 -7.32 -11.10
C THR A 65 -6.96 -8.25 -10.27
N SER A 66 -6.60 -8.53 -9.01
CA SER A 66 -7.43 -9.34 -8.11
C SER A 66 -8.76 -8.70 -7.72
N LEU A 67 -8.88 -7.38 -7.84
CA LEU A 67 -10.10 -6.62 -7.55
C LEU A 67 -11.00 -6.50 -8.79
N ILE A 68 -10.42 -6.32 -9.97
CA ILE A 68 -11.18 -6.20 -11.22
C ILE A 68 -11.63 -7.55 -11.80
N ARG A 69 -11.03 -8.68 -11.34
CA ARG A 69 -11.37 -10.12 -11.49
C ARG A 69 -11.71 -10.69 -12.88
N GLU A 70 -12.38 -9.94 -13.72
CA GLU A 70 -13.14 -10.41 -14.89
C GLU A 70 -12.67 -9.75 -16.18
N ARG A 71 -11.65 -8.87 -16.14
CA ARG A 71 -11.08 -8.26 -17.34
C ARG A 71 -9.60 -7.92 -17.21
N PRO A 72 -8.89 -7.80 -18.34
CA PRO A 72 -7.56 -7.19 -18.35
C PRO A 72 -7.62 -5.74 -17.85
N PRO A 73 -6.54 -5.25 -17.19
CA PRO A 73 -6.40 -3.84 -16.86
C PRO A 73 -6.40 -2.97 -18.12
N THR A 74 -7.06 -1.81 -18.06
CA THR A 74 -7.03 -0.83 -19.16
C THR A 74 -5.71 -0.07 -19.17
N ALA A 75 -5.39 0.59 -20.30
CA ALA A 75 -4.22 1.45 -20.39
C ALA A 75 -4.22 2.56 -19.32
N GLN A 76 -5.39 3.12 -19.00
CA GLN A 76 -5.54 4.14 -17.97
C GLN A 76 -5.22 3.60 -16.57
N GLU A 77 -5.66 2.38 -16.24
CA GLU A 77 -5.35 1.71 -14.97
C GLU A 77 -3.87 1.37 -14.85
N LEU A 78 -3.25 0.88 -15.92
CA LEU A 78 -1.81 0.62 -15.97
C LEU A 78 -1.01 1.91 -15.75
N ASN A 79 -1.44 3.01 -16.36
CA ASN A 79 -0.82 4.32 -16.17
C ASN A 79 -0.99 4.85 -14.73
N ALA A 80 -2.16 4.64 -14.12
CA ALA A 80 -2.41 4.98 -12.72
C ALA A 80 -1.52 4.15 -11.78
N ILE A 81 -1.42 2.83 -11.99
CA ILE A 81 -0.53 1.95 -11.24
C ILE A 81 0.93 2.42 -11.36
N ASN A 82 1.37 2.81 -12.57
CA ASN A 82 2.72 3.35 -12.78
C ASN A 82 2.97 4.62 -11.95
N ARG A 83 2.03 5.58 -11.95
CA ARG A 83 2.16 6.82 -11.17
C ARG A 83 2.23 6.54 -9.67
N VAL A 84 1.31 5.71 -9.17
CA VAL A 84 1.27 5.35 -7.75
C VAL A 84 2.54 4.61 -7.34
N ALA A 85 3.01 3.64 -8.13
CA ALA A 85 4.25 2.92 -7.87
C ALA A 85 5.46 3.86 -7.76
N ARG A 86 5.63 4.80 -8.69
CA ARG A 86 6.72 5.80 -8.64
C ARG A 86 6.63 6.66 -7.38
N ASN A 87 5.44 7.16 -7.06
CA ASN A 87 5.23 8.00 -5.90
C ASN A 87 5.50 7.24 -4.60
N MET A 88 5.07 5.98 -4.49
CA MET A 88 5.36 5.14 -3.34
C MET A 88 6.86 4.90 -3.18
N VAL A 89 7.55 4.49 -4.25
CA VAL A 89 9.01 4.27 -4.23
C VAL A 89 9.74 5.54 -3.79
N ARG A 90 9.32 6.72 -4.28
CA ARG A 90 9.89 8.00 -3.87
C ARG A 90 9.73 8.26 -2.37
N GLU A 91 8.56 8.02 -1.81
CA GLU A 91 8.34 8.16 -0.36
C GLU A 91 9.17 7.14 0.46
N LEU A 92 9.43 5.95 -0.09
CA LEU A 92 10.16 4.87 0.61
C LEU A 92 11.69 4.98 0.52
N LYS A 93 12.22 5.61 -0.53
CA LYS A 93 13.66 5.61 -0.87
C LYS A 93 14.60 6.03 0.26
N ASN A 94 14.17 6.94 1.12
CA ASN A 94 15.02 7.54 2.16
C ASN A 94 14.70 7.01 3.56
N LEU A 95 13.94 5.92 3.67
CA LEU A 95 13.54 5.35 4.95
C LEU A 95 14.53 4.27 5.40
N LYS A 96 14.80 4.22 6.70
CA LYS A 96 15.61 3.16 7.28
C LYS A 96 14.81 1.86 7.31
N ARG A 97 15.51 0.72 7.33
CA ARG A 97 14.89 -0.62 7.41
C ARG A 97 13.84 -0.72 8.52
N ARG A 98 14.17 -0.23 9.72
CA ARG A 98 13.26 -0.19 10.87
C ARG A 98 11.98 0.61 10.60
N ASP A 99 12.08 1.71 9.85
CA ASP A 99 10.90 2.50 9.47
C ASP A 99 10.01 1.72 8.49
N LEU A 100 10.61 1.08 7.49
CA LEU A 100 9.88 0.24 6.52
C LEU A 100 9.11 -0.89 7.22
N GLU A 101 9.73 -1.56 8.19
CA GLU A 101 9.11 -2.61 9.01
C GLU A 101 7.96 -2.07 9.85
N ASN A 102 8.17 -0.94 10.53
CA ASN A 102 7.12 -0.30 11.33
C ASN A 102 5.91 0.12 10.47
N ILE A 103 6.14 0.64 9.26
CA ILE A 103 5.07 0.99 8.32
C ILE A 103 4.33 -0.29 7.87
N ALA A 104 5.04 -1.37 7.59
CA ALA A 104 4.44 -2.64 7.18
C ALA A 104 3.55 -3.23 8.30
N ILE A 105 4.05 -3.27 9.53
CA ILE A 105 3.29 -3.72 10.71
C ILE A 105 2.05 -2.85 10.89
N TYR A 106 2.23 -1.53 10.90
CA TYR A 106 1.12 -0.58 11.04
C TYR A 106 0.05 -0.79 9.96
N SER A 107 0.45 -0.90 8.69
CA SER A 107 -0.47 -1.08 7.57
C SER A 107 -1.22 -2.42 7.67
N ARG A 108 -0.54 -3.48 8.13
CA ARG A 108 -1.15 -4.79 8.35
C ARG A 108 -2.17 -4.74 9.49
N LEU A 109 -1.84 -4.10 10.60
CA LEU A 109 -2.76 -3.95 11.73
C LEU A 109 -3.98 -3.10 11.36
N TYR A 110 -3.81 -2.00 10.60
CA TYR A 110 -4.94 -1.20 10.11
C TYR A 110 -5.84 -1.99 9.17
N ASN A 111 -5.25 -2.77 8.26
CA ASN A 111 -6.02 -3.67 7.41
C ASN A 111 -6.87 -4.65 8.25
N LEU A 112 -6.28 -5.28 9.27
CA LEU A 112 -6.99 -6.22 10.13
C LEU A 112 -8.07 -5.54 10.98
N MET A 113 -7.80 -4.36 11.54
CA MET A 113 -8.77 -3.57 12.28
C MET A 113 -9.99 -3.24 11.41
N LEU A 114 -9.75 -2.76 10.19
CA LEU A 114 -10.82 -2.39 9.26
C LEU A 114 -11.61 -3.59 8.73
N ARG A 115 -10.98 -4.76 8.59
CA ARG A 115 -11.65 -5.99 8.16
C ARG A 115 -12.46 -6.65 9.27
N SER A 116 -11.95 -6.64 10.50
CA SER A 116 -12.60 -7.30 11.64
C SER A 116 -13.68 -6.42 12.29
N GLY A 117 -13.64 -5.11 12.09
CA GLY A 117 -14.54 -4.16 12.75
C GLY A 117 -14.26 -3.96 14.25
N ASN A 118 -13.36 -4.74 14.86
CA ASN A 118 -13.08 -4.72 16.29
C ASN A 118 -12.14 -3.57 16.67
N LYS A 119 -12.62 -2.33 16.60
CA LYS A 119 -11.80 -1.13 16.86
C LYS A 119 -11.24 -1.08 18.29
N GLU A 120 -11.97 -1.60 19.27
CA GLU A 120 -11.57 -1.58 20.69
C GLU A 120 -10.30 -2.38 20.95
N ARG A 121 -10.21 -3.61 20.42
CA ARG A 121 -9.01 -4.44 20.52
C ARG A 121 -7.77 -3.79 19.90
N PHE A 122 -7.95 -3.01 18.83
CA PHE A 122 -6.80 -2.33 18.20
C PHE A 122 -6.44 -1.03 18.93
N ARG A 123 -7.40 -0.32 19.52
CA ARG A 123 -7.12 0.83 20.40
C ARG A 123 -6.28 0.42 21.61
N SER A 124 -6.55 -0.73 22.23
CA SER A 124 -5.78 -1.20 23.39
C SER A 124 -4.30 -1.50 23.10
N ILE A 125 -3.93 -1.66 21.83
CA ILE A 125 -2.54 -1.81 21.37
C ILE A 125 -1.97 -0.53 20.72
N GLY A 126 -2.61 0.63 20.94
CA GLY A 126 -2.11 1.94 20.51
C GLY A 126 -2.41 2.32 19.06
N MET A 127 -3.42 1.71 18.44
CA MET A 127 -3.91 2.07 17.10
C MET A 127 -5.04 3.08 17.20
N GLU A 128 -4.80 4.29 16.70
CA GLU A 128 -5.75 5.41 16.74
C GLU A 128 -5.87 6.04 15.35
N LEU A 129 -7.10 6.07 14.82
CA LEU A 129 -7.42 6.66 13.50
C LEU A 129 -6.98 8.13 13.41
#